data_AF-A0AB34U6S9-F1
#
_entry.id   AF-A0AB34U6S9-F1
#
_cell.length_a   1.000
_cell.length_b   1.000
_cell.length_c   1.000
_cell.angle_alpha   90.00
_cell.angle_beta   90.00
_cell.angle_gamma   90.00
#
_symmetry.space_group_name_H-M   'P 1'
#
loop_
_entity.id
_entity.type
_entity.pdbx_description
1 polymer ?
#
loop_
_entity_poly.entity_id
_entity_poly.type
_entity_poly.pdbx_seq_one_letter_code
_entity_poly.pdbx_strand_id
1 'polypeptide(L)'
;MASLIADPVVEQAMKSLTSIVNRAHNVLHPVDEDHAKRILRILRSNNHQESAENIKLWAIKNGWLPKAAERLAILADKAFALRTKPKLDNPEHASKLYQGWCEAAPT
;
A
#
# COMPACT_ATOMS: atom_id res chain seq x y z
N MET A 1 6.79 -12.31 16.81
CA MET A 1 6.59 -10.85 16.72
C MET A 1 5.31 -10.63 15.92
N ALA A 2 4.35 -9.86 16.43
CA ALA A 2 3.10 -9.60 15.71
C ALA A 2 3.36 -8.84 14.40
N SER A 3 2.64 -9.20 13.34
CA SER A 3 2.60 -8.41 12.11
C SER A 3 1.88 -7.09 12.38
N LEU A 4 2.46 -5.98 11.94
CA LEU A 4 1.87 -4.65 12.10
C LEU A 4 0.66 -4.46 11.18
N ILE A 5 0.67 -5.15 10.04
CA ILE A 5 -0.46 -5.23 9.12
C ILE A 5 -1.11 -6.59 9.37
N ALA A 6 -2.40 -6.60 9.71
CA ALA A 6 -3.13 -7.82 10.05
C ALA A 6 -3.55 -8.60 8.81
N ASP A 7 -3.87 -7.88 7.74
CA ASP A 7 -4.32 -8.46 6.49
C ASP A 7 -3.13 -8.90 5.62
N PRO A 8 -2.97 -10.21 5.34
CA PRO A 8 -1.81 -10.71 4.62
C PRO A 8 -1.77 -10.22 3.16
N VAL A 9 -2.91 -9.91 2.54
CA VAL A 9 -2.97 -9.35 1.18
C VAL A 9 -2.49 -7.89 1.20
N VAL A 10 -2.89 -7.12 2.20
CA VAL A 10 -2.39 -5.75 2.40
C VAL A 10 -0.87 -5.79 2.61
N GLU A 11 -0.36 -6.71 3.42
CA GLU A 11 1.08 -6.83 3.61
C GLU A 11 1.82 -7.17 2.31
N GLN A 12 1.31 -8.09 1.49
CA GLN A 12 1.93 -8.42 0.19
C GLN A 12 1.91 -7.25 -0.80
N ALA A 13 0.83 -6.47 -0.80
CA ALA A 13 0.75 -5.24 -1.58
C ALA A 13 1.78 -4.20 -1.13
N MET A 14 2.01 -4.08 0.18
CA MET A 14 3.01 -3.17 0.76
C MET A 14 4.44 -3.62 0.48
N LYS A 15 4.70 -4.93 0.47
CA LYS A 15 5.98 -5.51 0.00
C LYS A 15 6.22 -5.18 -1.48
N SER A 16 5.19 -5.32 -2.31
CA SER A 16 5.26 -4.96 -3.74
C SER A 16 5.52 -3.48 -3.97
N LEU A 17 4.91 -2.59 -3.17
CA LEU A 17 5.22 -1.16 -3.20
C LEU A 17 6.68 -0.91 -2.82
N THR A 18 7.14 -1.55 -1.75
CA THR A 18 8.51 -1.43 -1.24
C THR A 18 9.57 -1.87 -2.25
N SER A 19 9.26 -2.83 -3.13
CA SER A 19 10.19 -3.27 -4.18
C SER A 19 10.30 -2.32 -5.37
N ILE A 20 9.34 -1.41 -5.56
CA ILE A 20 9.31 -0.51 -6.72
C ILE A 20 9.62 0.95 -6.38
N VAL A 21 9.45 1.37 -5.12
CA VAL A 21 9.71 2.76 -4.71
C VAL A 21 11.13 3.01 -4.26
N ASN A 22 11.63 4.23 -4.49
CA ASN A 22 12.92 4.64 -3.98
C ASN A 22 12.84 5.10 -2.51
N ARG A 23 13.28 4.23 -1.60
CA ARG A 23 13.29 4.49 -0.14
C ARG A 23 14.48 5.31 0.36
N ALA A 24 15.47 5.60 -0.49
CA ALA A 24 16.66 6.37 -0.11
C ALA A 24 16.35 7.85 0.13
N HIS A 25 15.18 8.32 -0.33
CA HIS A 25 14.75 9.70 -0.16
C HIS A 25 13.79 9.85 1.01
N ASN A 26 13.91 10.99 1.69
CA ASN A 26 13.07 11.31 2.84
C ASN A 26 11.63 11.71 2.44
N VAL A 27 11.32 11.69 1.15
CA VAL A 27 10.03 12.08 0.56
C VAL A 27 9.71 11.09 -0.56
N LEU A 28 8.43 10.72 -0.71
CA LEU A 28 8.00 9.99 -1.91
C LEU A 28 8.11 10.92 -3.12
N HIS A 29 8.85 10.51 -4.14
CA HIS A 29 8.80 11.20 -5.42
C HIS A 29 7.39 11.10 -6.03
N PRO A 30 7.00 12.02 -6.94
CA PRO A 30 5.68 11.99 -7.56
C PRO A 30 5.32 10.62 -8.17
N VAL A 31 6.29 9.97 -8.82
CA VAL A 31 6.11 8.63 -9.41
C VAL A 31 5.88 7.56 -8.33
N ASP A 32 6.66 7.57 -7.24
CA ASP A 32 6.47 6.66 -6.11
C ASP A 32 5.11 6.89 -5.43
N GLU A 33 4.68 8.14 -5.33
CA GLU A 33 3.39 8.52 -4.77
C GLU A 33 2.24 8.02 -5.66
N ASP A 34 2.38 8.08 -6.98
CA ASP A 34 1.39 7.52 -7.90
C ASP A 34 1.33 5.99 -7.82
N HIS A 35 2.48 5.32 -7.67
CA HIS A 35 2.53 3.89 -7.37
C HIS A 35 1.83 3.54 -6.06
N ALA A 36 2.09 4.30 -4.99
CA ALA A 36 1.43 4.12 -3.69
C ALA A 36 -0.08 4.30 -3.79
N LYS A 37 -0.55 5.41 -4.39
CA LYS A 37 -1.98 5.67 -4.62
C LYS A 37 -2.64 4.55 -5.41
N ARG A 38 -1.98 4.06 -6.46
CA ARG A 38 -2.48 2.97 -7.29
C ARG A 38 -2.69 1.70 -6.47
N ILE A 39 -1.66 1.27 -5.73
CA ILE A 39 -1.72 0.04 -4.91
C ILE A 39 -2.81 0.16 -3.84
N LEU A 40 -2.85 1.28 -3.10
CA LEU A 40 -3.85 1.52 -2.06
C LEU A 40 -5.28 1.53 -2.61
N ARG A 41 -5.51 2.09 -3.80
CA ARG A 41 -6.82 2.06 -4.46
C ARG A 41 -7.22 0.66 -4.91
N ILE A 42 -6.27 -0.16 -5.38
CA ILE A 42 -6.54 -1.56 -5.73
C ILE A 42 -7.02 -2.31 -4.48
N LEU A 43 -6.31 -2.18 -3.35
CA LEU A 43 -6.70 -2.75 -2.07
C LEU A 43 -8.12 -2.30 -1.66
N ARG A 44 -8.36 -0.98 -1.66
CA ARG A 44 -9.68 -0.44 -1.31
C ARG A 44 -10.80 -0.96 -2.22
N SER A 45 -10.51 -1.11 -3.51
CA SER A 45 -11.48 -1.59 -4.51
C SER A 45 -11.91 -3.05 -4.29
N ASN A 46 -11.08 -3.81 -3.57
CA ASN A 46 -11.33 -5.19 -3.14
C ASN A 46 -11.71 -5.28 -1.65
N ASN A 47 -12.09 -4.15 -1.03
CA ASN A 47 -12.55 -4.03 0.35
C ASN A 47 -11.50 -4.28 1.44
N HIS A 48 -10.22 -4.30 1.09
CA HIS A 48 -9.15 -4.30 2.09
C HIS A 48 -8.99 -2.92 2.72
N GLN A 49 -8.67 -2.90 4.00
CA GLN A 49 -8.41 -1.71 4.79
C GLN A 49 -7.31 -2.00 5.81
N GLU A 50 -6.59 -0.96 6.19
CA GLU A 50 -5.62 -1.01 7.27
C GLU A 50 -5.51 0.39 7.89
N SER A 51 -5.17 0.47 9.17
CA SER A 51 -4.98 1.75 9.83
C SER A 51 -3.77 2.48 9.25
N ALA A 52 -3.88 3.80 9.07
CA ALA A 52 -2.77 4.61 8.58
C ALA A 52 -1.54 4.52 9.50
N GLU A 53 -1.75 4.36 10.80
CA GLU A 53 -0.70 4.14 11.80
C GLU A 53 0.04 2.82 11.55
N ASN A 54 -0.67 1.72 11.34
CA ASN A 54 -0.06 0.42 11.04
C ASN A 54 0.75 0.48 9.73
N ILE A 55 0.22 1.13 8.70
CA ILE A 55 0.95 1.36 7.44
C ILE A 55 2.24 2.16 7.67
N LYS A 56 2.19 3.23 8.48
CA LYS A 56 3.37 4.04 8.83
C LYS A 56 4.43 3.20 9.55
N LEU A 57 4.04 2.51 10.61
CA LEU A 57 4.94 1.71 11.43
C LEU A 57 5.54 0.56 10.63
N TRP A 58 4.73 -0.09 9.79
CA TRP A 58 5.20 -1.15 8.90
C TRP A 58 6.24 -0.61 7.90
N ALA A 59 6.01 0.55 7.29
CA ALA A 59 6.95 1.14 6.34
C ALA A 59 8.29 1.48 7.03
N ILE A 60 8.26 2.08 8.22
CA ILE A 60 9.46 2.37 9.01
C ILE A 60 10.22 1.09 9.34
N LYS A 61 9.51 0.04 9.80
CA LYS A 61 10.09 -1.29 10.07
C LYS A 61 10.76 -1.89 8.83
N ASN A 62 10.26 -1.57 7.63
CA ASN A 62 10.77 -2.04 6.34
C ASN A 62 11.75 -1.05 5.67
N GLY A 63 12.37 -0.16 6.46
CA GLY A 63 13.49 0.68 6.02
C GLY A 63 13.08 1.95 5.27
N TRP A 64 11.81 2.35 5.33
CA TRP A 64 11.40 3.66 4.82
C TRP A 64 11.78 4.75 5.83
N LEU A 65 12.21 5.90 5.32
CA LEU A 65 12.47 7.05 6.19
C LEU A 65 11.16 7.60 6.78
N PRO A 66 11.16 8.10 8.03
CA PRO A 66 9.94 8.47 8.75
C PRO A 66 9.01 9.43 8.01
N LYS A 67 9.57 10.41 7.29
CA LYS A 67 8.78 11.42 6.55
C LYS A 67 8.14 10.83 5.28
N ALA A 68 8.82 9.90 4.60
CA ALA A 68 8.22 9.15 3.51
C ALA A 68 7.11 8.20 4.01
N ALA A 69 7.34 7.51 5.13
CA ALA A 69 6.34 6.66 5.77
C ALA A 69 5.10 7.45 6.22
N GLU A 70 5.28 8.66 6.76
CA GLU A 70 4.18 9.56 7.12
C GLU A 70 3.37 10.00 5.91
N ARG A 71 4.05 10.32 4.79
CA ARG A 71 3.36 10.63 3.55
C ARG A 71 2.54 9.44 3.04
N LEU A 72 3.09 8.22 3.12
CA LEU A 72 2.38 6.99 2.76
C LEU A 72 1.14 6.77 3.63
N ALA A 73 1.23 7.00 4.93
CA ALA A 73 0.10 6.91 5.85
C ALA A 73 -1.04 7.86 5.48
N ILE A 74 -0.72 9.11 5.11
CA ILE A 74 -1.72 10.09 4.64
C ILE A 74 -2.41 9.61 3.35
N LEU A 75 -1.66 8.98 2.44
CA LEU A 75 -2.24 8.42 1.21
C LEU A 75 -3.15 7.23 1.52
N ALA A 76 -2.74 6.36 2.44
CA ALA A 76 -3.52 5.21 2.88
C ALA A 76 -4.84 5.64 3.52
N ASP A 77 -4.79 6.61 4.44
CA ASP A 77 -5.98 7.18 5.09
C ASP A 77 -6.98 7.70 4.05
N LYS A 78 -6.50 8.52 3.10
CA LYS A 78 -7.33 9.04 2.01
C LYS A 78 -7.91 7.96 1.11
N ALA A 79 -7.13 6.94 0.78
CA ALA A 79 -7.57 5.86 -0.08
C ALA A 79 -8.61 4.96 0.61
N PHE A 80 -8.39 4.63 1.88
CA PHE A 80 -9.28 3.75 2.63
C PHE A 80 -10.56 4.45 3.10
N ALA A 81 -10.51 5.76 3.34
CA ALA A 81 -11.69 6.58 3.65
C ALA A 81 -12.66 6.78 2.47
N LEU A 82 -12.32 6.33 1.25
CA LEU A 82 -13.22 6.43 0.11
C LEU A 82 -14.53 5.66 0.35
N ARG A 83 -15.65 6.37 0.24
CA ARG A 83 -17.00 5.79 0.41
C ARG A 83 -17.41 4.90 -0.76
N THR A 84 -17.01 5.26 -1.97
CA THR A 84 -17.31 4.53 -3.20
C THR A 84 -16.10 3.73 -3.67
N LYS A 85 -16.35 2.70 -4.48
CA LYS A 85 -15.28 1.92 -5.11
C LYS A 85 -14.44 2.84 -6.01
N PRO A 86 -13.12 2.97 -5.77
CA PRO A 86 -12.28 3.84 -6.59
C PRO A 86 -12.20 3.35 -8.02
N LYS A 87 -12.14 4.28 -8.98
CA LYS A 87 -11.82 3.98 -10.37
C LYS A 87 -10.34 3.62 -10.49
N LEU A 88 -10.04 2.57 -11.25
CA LEU A 88 -8.68 2.13 -11.55
C LEU A 88 -8.37 2.44 -13.01
N ASP A 89 -7.21 3.05 -13.28
CA ASP A 89 -6.85 3.50 -14.63
C ASP A 89 -6.58 2.34 -15.60
N ASN A 90 -6.07 1.20 -15.09
CA ASN A 90 -5.89 -0.03 -15.85
C ASN A 90 -6.43 -1.23 -15.05
N PRO A 91 -7.72 -1.60 -15.26
CA PRO A 91 -8.38 -2.65 -14.49
C PRO A 91 -7.75 -4.03 -14.65
N GLU A 92 -7.34 -4.43 -15.86
CA GLU A 92 -6.73 -5.74 -16.10
C GLU A 92 -5.40 -5.88 -15.36
N HIS A 93 -4.54 -4.87 -15.46
CA HIS A 93 -3.26 -4.89 -14.77
C HIS A 93 -3.45 -4.83 -13.24
N ALA A 94 -4.45 -4.08 -12.76
CA ALA A 94 -4.81 -4.06 -11.35
C ALA A 94 -5.28 -5.43 -10.83
N SER A 95 -6.13 -6.13 -11.59
CA SER A 95 -6.59 -7.47 -11.22
C SER A 95 -5.44 -8.47 -11.14
N LYS A 96 -4.49 -8.43 -12.09
CA LYS A 96 -3.30 -9.29 -12.06
C LYS A 96 -2.42 -9.06 -10.83
N LEU A 97 -2.17 -7.78 -10.49
CA LEU A 97 -1.41 -7.44 -9.28
C LEU A 97 -2.12 -7.96 -8.03
N TYR A 98 -3.42 -7.72 -7.93
CA TYR A 98 -4.23 -8.16 -6.80
C TYR A 98 -4.22 -9.69 -6.65
N GLN A 99 -4.42 -10.42 -7.75
CA GLN A 99 -4.35 -11.89 -7.74
C GLN A 99 -2.99 -12.37 -7.24
N GLY A 100 -1.88 -11.78 -7.72
CA GLY A 100 -0.55 -12.14 -7.23
C GLY A 100 -0.35 -11.90 -5.74
N TRP A 101 -0.96 -10.85 -5.17
CA TRP A 101 -0.94 -10.62 -3.72
C TRP A 101 -1.75 -11.66 -2.94
N CYS A 102 -2.92 -12.07 -3.46
CA CYS A 102 -3.73 -13.13 -2.86
C CYS A 102 -3.02 -14.49 -2.89
N GLU A 103 -2.34 -14.83 -3.99
CA GLU A 103 -1.59 -16.07 -4.12
C GLU A 103 -0.35 -16.12 -3.22
N ALA A 104 0.29 -14.97 -2.99
CA ALA A 104 1.45 -14.84 -2.11
C ALA A 104 1.09 -14.64 -0.62
N ALA A 105 -0.18 -14.38 -0.31
CA ALA A 105 -0.65 -14.23 1.06
C ALA A 105 -0.67 -15.60 1.75
N PRO A 106 0.01 -15.78 2.90
CA PRO A 106 -0.08 -17.02 3.65
C PRO A 106 -1.53 -17.26 4.11
N THR A 107 -2.03 -18.48 3.91
CA THR A 107 -3.28 -19.01 4.46
C THR A 107 -3.24 -19.16 5.97
#